data_AF-A0A967AAW8-F1
#
_entry.id   AF-A0A967AAW8-F1
#
_cell.length_a   1.000
_cell.length_b   1.000
_cell.length_c   1.000
_cell.angle_alpha   90.00
_cell.angle_beta   90.00
_cell.angle_gamma   90.00
#
_symmetry.space_group_name_H-M   'P 1'
#
loop_
_entity.id
_entity.type
_entity.pdbx_description
1 polymer ?
#
loop_
_entity_poly.entity_id
_entity_poly.type
_entity_poly.pdbx_seq_one_letter_code
_entity_poly.pdbx_strand_id
1 'polypeptide(L)'
;MKKYITLLLLVLLSCNEDNKVEQTEHRVWELADIPTLNFDEFEPMLIETSNRIQVINFWATWCAPCIEEMPYFEDLAEKYKDKIDLKFVSLDRPEEKESKVLVFANKKNIRNDIILLDDPRSHYWIPKVYENWSGATPATLIFNADTRLFYEKPFSKEELERELKKFM
;
A
#
# COMPACT_ATOMS: atom_id res chain seq x y z
N MET A 1 -9.13 74.15 26.60
CA MET A 1 -10.09 73.89 25.50
C MET A 1 -9.44 72.84 24.62
N LYS A 2 -9.86 71.57 24.46
CA LYS A 2 -11.13 70.86 24.65
C LYS A 2 -10.91 69.56 25.45
N LYS A 3 -11.95 69.15 26.17
CA LYS A 3 -12.17 67.85 26.84
C LYS A 3 -12.49 66.76 25.81
N TYR A 4 -12.28 65.48 26.15
CA TYR A 4 -13.12 64.26 25.95
C TYR A 4 -12.21 63.06 26.32
N ILE A 5 -12.23 62.50 27.53
CA ILE A 5 -13.22 61.60 28.16
C ILE A 5 -13.39 60.27 27.39
N THR A 6 -12.63 59.28 27.88
CA THR A 6 -12.90 57.85 28.09
C THR A 6 -14.08 57.20 27.38
N LEU A 7 -13.83 56.07 26.67
CA LEU A 7 -14.64 54.87 26.83
C LEU A 7 -13.81 53.61 26.56
N LEU A 8 -13.64 52.84 27.63
CA LEU A 8 -13.16 51.46 27.65
C LEU A 8 -14.29 50.57 27.08
N LEU A 9 -14.00 49.71 26.10
CA LEU A 9 -14.83 48.53 25.84
C LEU A 9 -13.92 47.31 25.65
N LEU A 10 -13.71 46.61 26.77
CA LEU A 10 -13.26 45.23 26.86
C LEU A 10 -14.48 44.33 26.60
N VAL A 11 -14.52 43.62 25.47
CA VAL A 11 -15.38 42.44 25.25
C VAL A 11 -14.56 41.50 24.36
N LEU A 12 -13.76 40.63 24.97
CA LEU A 12 -14.03 39.19 25.20
C LEU A 12 -13.99 38.33 23.93
N LEU A 13 -12.87 37.61 23.80
CA LEU A 13 -12.75 36.19 23.47
C LEU A 13 -13.96 35.55 22.77
N SER A 14 -13.79 35.26 21.48
CA SER A 14 -14.27 34.01 20.89
C SER A 14 -13.32 33.64 19.76
N CYS A 15 -12.19 33.02 20.11
CA CYS A 15 -11.53 32.13 19.17
C CYS A 15 -12.48 30.95 19.01
N ASN A 16 -13.18 30.88 17.88
CA ASN A 16 -13.78 29.63 17.49
C ASN A 16 -12.65 28.61 17.35
N GLU A 17 -12.58 27.66 18.27
CA GLU A 17 -11.98 26.36 18.01
C GLU A 17 -12.86 25.64 16.98
N ASP A 18 -12.82 26.10 15.74
CA ASP A 18 -13.40 25.38 14.63
C ASP A 18 -12.45 24.24 14.30
N ASN A 19 -12.68 23.13 14.99
CA ASN A 19 -12.37 21.76 14.63
C ASN A 19 -11.27 21.61 13.57
N LYS A 20 -10.05 21.32 14.02
CA LYS A 20 -9.09 20.60 13.18
C LYS A 20 -9.69 19.22 12.88
N VAL A 21 -10.46 19.16 11.80
CA VAL A 21 -10.68 17.90 11.08
C VAL A 21 -9.30 17.48 10.63
N GLU A 22 -8.74 16.48 11.30
CA GLU A 22 -7.54 15.78 10.85
C GLU A 22 -7.90 15.12 9.52
N GLN A 23 -7.64 15.84 8.43
CA GLN A 23 -7.76 15.33 7.08
C GLN A 23 -6.67 14.27 6.91
N THR A 24 -7.02 13.00 7.13
CA THR A 24 -6.25 11.91 6.54
C THR A 24 -6.24 12.14 5.03
N GLU A 25 -5.07 12.44 4.46
CA GLU A 25 -4.92 12.63 3.01
C GLU A 25 -5.39 11.35 2.29
N HIS A 26 -6.59 11.40 1.71
CA HIS A 26 -7.08 10.34 0.83
C HIS A 26 -6.34 10.45 -0.50
N ARG A 27 -5.46 9.47 -0.79
CA ARG A 27 -4.81 9.36 -2.10
C ARG A 27 -5.90 9.06 -3.14
N VAL A 28 -6.08 9.99 -4.07
CA VAL A 28 -6.88 9.75 -5.28
C VAL A 28 -5.95 9.15 -6.32
N TRP A 29 -6.30 7.96 -6.81
CA TRP A 29 -5.55 7.28 -7.85
C TRP A 29 -6.09 7.65 -9.22
N GLU A 30 -5.18 7.96 -10.13
CA GLU A 30 -5.41 8.06 -11.57
C GLU A 30 -4.86 6.82 -12.29
N LEU A 31 -5.33 6.57 -13.51
CA LEU A 31 -4.89 5.39 -14.28
C LEU A 31 -3.36 5.36 -14.51
N ALA A 32 -2.75 6.53 -14.60
CA ALA A 32 -1.31 6.70 -14.80
C ALA A 32 -0.48 6.34 -13.55
N ASP A 33 -1.08 6.35 -12.35
CA ASP A 33 -0.40 6.03 -11.10
C ASP A 33 -0.21 4.52 -10.90
N ILE A 34 -0.94 3.71 -11.67
CA ILE A 34 -0.87 2.25 -11.64
C ILE A 34 -0.11 1.82 -12.91
N PRO A 35 1.22 1.66 -12.88
CA PRO A 35 1.95 1.17 -14.05
C PRO A 35 1.51 -0.25 -14.43
N THR A 36 1.47 -0.52 -15.72
CA THR A 36 1.28 -1.86 -16.28
C THR A 36 2.63 -2.34 -16.77
N LEU A 37 3.15 -3.42 -16.18
CA LEU A 37 4.48 -3.93 -16.45
C LEU A 37 4.39 -5.41 -16.86
N ASN A 38 5.23 -5.84 -17.80
CA ASN A 38 5.51 -7.27 -17.95
C ASN A 38 6.52 -7.73 -16.88
N PHE A 39 6.81 -9.04 -16.82
CA PHE A 39 7.69 -9.55 -15.77
C PHE A 39 9.14 -9.09 -15.93
N ASP A 40 9.65 -8.92 -17.15
CA ASP A 40 11.03 -8.49 -17.36
C ASP A 40 11.24 -7.03 -16.86
N GLU A 41 10.19 -6.20 -16.90
CA GLU A 41 10.17 -4.84 -16.32
C GLU A 41 9.99 -4.84 -14.79
N PHE A 42 9.28 -5.83 -14.26
CA PHE A 42 9.00 -5.98 -12.83
C PHE A 42 10.14 -6.69 -12.06
N GLU A 43 10.83 -7.66 -12.67
CA GLU A 43 11.87 -8.51 -12.04
C GLU A 43 12.94 -7.70 -11.28
N PRO A 44 13.43 -6.54 -11.77
CA PRO A 44 14.39 -5.72 -11.02
C PRO A 44 13.89 -5.28 -9.64
N MET A 45 12.58 -5.15 -9.43
CA MET A 45 11.98 -4.78 -8.15
C MET A 45 12.03 -5.91 -7.11
N LEU A 46 12.34 -7.14 -7.54
CA LEU A 46 12.53 -8.30 -6.67
C LEU A 46 13.96 -8.40 -6.12
N ILE A 47 14.82 -7.44 -6.46
CA ILE A 47 16.21 -7.36 -6.01
C ILE A 47 16.30 -6.24 -4.96
N GLU A 48 16.87 -6.55 -3.80
CA GLU A 48 17.08 -5.53 -2.78
C GLU A 48 18.24 -4.62 -3.16
N THR A 49 17.99 -3.31 -3.23
CA THR A 49 19.02 -2.29 -3.41
C THR A 49 19.02 -1.24 -2.29
N SER A 50 18.11 -1.36 -1.33
CA SER A 50 17.90 -0.46 -0.20
C SER A 50 18.11 -1.20 1.14
N ASN A 51 18.14 -0.47 2.25
CA ASN A 51 18.15 -1.07 3.60
C ASN A 51 16.72 -1.27 4.15
N ARG A 52 15.71 -1.37 3.28
CA ARG A 52 14.30 -1.55 3.66
C ARG A 52 13.90 -3.01 3.52
N ILE A 53 12.79 -3.36 4.15
CA ILE A 53 12.09 -4.64 4.02
C ILE A 53 11.11 -4.49 2.86
N GLN A 54 11.34 -5.22 1.78
CA GLN A 54 10.43 -5.27 0.64
C GLN A 54 9.30 -6.24 0.94
N VAL A 55 8.07 -5.79 0.70
CA VAL A 55 6.86 -6.60 0.82
C VAL A 55 6.12 -6.53 -0.51
N ILE A 56 6.14 -7.64 -1.24
CA ILE A 56 5.45 -7.77 -2.53
C ILE A 56 4.24 -8.67 -2.31
N ASN A 57 3.04 -8.07 -2.32
CA ASN A 57 1.78 -8.79 -2.15
C ASN A 57 1.10 -8.96 -3.52
N PHE A 58 1.02 -10.20 -3.99
CA PHE A 58 0.33 -10.57 -5.22
C PHE A 58 -1.15 -10.81 -4.94
N TRP A 59 -2.00 -10.06 -5.62
CA TRP A 59 -3.44 -10.04 -5.38
C TRP A 59 -4.22 -9.93 -6.68
N ALA A 60 -5.54 -10.06 -6.61
CA ALA A 60 -6.45 -9.70 -7.68
C ALA A 60 -7.80 -9.26 -7.12
N THR A 61 -8.57 -8.49 -7.88
CA THR A 61 -9.87 -7.96 -7.41
C THR A 61 -10.92 -9.05 -7.15
N TRP A 62 -10.72 -10.25 -7.68
CA TRP A 62 -11.56 -11.43 -7.42
C TRP A 62 -11.05 -12.31 -6.26
N CYS A 63 -9.87 -12.02 -5.71
CA CYS A 63 -9.32 -12.73 -4.56
C CYS A 63 -9.85 -12.11 -3.25
N ALA A 64 -10.98 -12.64 -2.76
CA ALA A 64 -11.58 -12.20 -1.50
C ALA A 64 -10.60 -12.16 -0.29
N PRO A 65 -9.84 -13.23 0.01
CA PRO A 65 -8.90 -13.20 1.14
C PRO A 65 -7.79 -12.17 0.97
N CYS A 66 -7.33 -11.90 -0.26
CA CYS A 66 -6.35 -10.83 -0.52
C CYS A 66 -6.93 -9.47 -0.10
N ILE A 67 -8.17 -9.17 -0.51
CA ILE A 67 -8.83 -7.90 -0.20
C ILE A 67 -9.06 -7.72 1.32
N GLU A 68 -9.32 -8.81 2.04
CA GLU A 68 -9.52 -8.80 3.49
C GLU A 68 -8.23 -8.48 4.26
N GLU A 69 -7.07 -8.94 3.79
CA GLU A 69 -5.78 -8.71 4.47
C GLU A 69 -5.08 -7.40 4.07
N MET A 70 -5.44 -6.79 2.94
CA MET A 70 -4.83 -5.54 2.46
C MET A 70 -4.78 -4.41 3.51
N PRO A 71 -5.83 -4.15 4.33
CA PRO A 71 -5.75 -3.16 5.40
C PRO A 71 -4.66 -3.46 6.43
N TYR A 72 -4.32 -4.73 6.67
CA TYR A 72 -3.26 -5.12 7.61
C TYR A 72 -1.89 -4.75 7.05
N PHE A 73 -1.66 -5.01 5.76
CA PHE A 73 -0.46 -4.60 5.06
C PHE A 73 -0.31 -3.07 5.06
N GLU A 74 -1.36 -2.35 4.70
CA GLU A 74 -1.42 -0.89 4.74
C GLU A 74 -1.08 -0.33 6.12
N ASP A 75 -1.73 -0.83 7.18
CA ASP A 75 -1.50 -0.38 8.55
C ASP A 75 -0.06 -0.62 9.01
N LEU A 76 0.51 -1.78 8.66
CA LEU A 76 1.86 -2.15 9.07
C LEU A 76 2.92 -1.42 8.25
N ALA A 77 2.67 -1.18 6.96
CA ALA A 77 3.51 -0.34 6.12
C ALA A 77 3.55 1.10 6.67
N GLU A 78 2.43 1.67 7.11
CA GLU A 78 2.41 2.98 7.76
C GLU A 78 3.13 2.96 9.11
N LYS A 79 2.82 1.97 9.97
CA LYS A 79 3.45 1.82 11.30
C LYS A 79 4.97 1.70 11.21
N TYR A 80 5.48 1.09 10.15
CA TYR A 80 6.90 0.86 9.90
C TYR A 80 7.38 1.55 8.62
N LYS A 81 6.86 2.74 8.29
CA LYS A 81 7.11 3.44 7.02
C LYS A 81 8.59 3.70 6.70
N ASP A 82 9.43 3.84 7.72
CA ASP A 82 10.88 4.03 7.55
C ASP A 82 11.63 2.72 7.28
N LYS A 83 10.95 1.57 7.43
CA LYS A 83 11.51 0.23 7.30
C LYS A 83 10.88 -0.58 6.18
N ILE A 84 9.59 -0.47 5.92
CA ILE A 84 8.85 -1.32 4.98
C ILE A 84 8.59 -0.56 3.69
N ASP A 85 8.91 -1.18 2.56
CA ASP A 85 8.47 -0.76 1.22
C ASP A 85 7.46 -1.80 0.70
N LEU A 86 6.18 -1.42 0.63
CA LEU A 86 5.07 -2.29 0.27
C LEU A 86 4.61 -1.99 -1.16
N LYS A 87 4.51 -3.04 -1.98
CA LYS A 87 3.95 -2.99 -3.33
C LYS A 87 2.87 -4.05 -3.48
N PHE A 88 1.70 -3.63 -3.92
CA PHE A 88 0.60 -4.50 -4.30
C PHE A 88 0.67 -4.80 -5.81
N VAL A 89 0.90 -6.06 -6.17
CA VAL A 89 1.00 -6.50 -7.55
C VAL A 89 -0.32 -7.17 -7.95
N SER A 90 -1.13 -6.45 -8.72
CA SER A 90 -2.39 -6.95 -9.26
C SER A 90 -2.12 -7.94 -10.40
N LEU A 91 -2.80 -9.08 -10.34
CA LEU A 91 -2.86 -10.12 -11.37
C LEU A 91 -4.19 -10.08 -12.15
N ASP A 92 -4.94 -8.98 -12.05
CA ASP A 92 -6.10 -8.73 -12.90
C ASP A 92 -5.66 -8.52 -14.35
N ARG A 93 -6.58 -8.72 -15.31
CA ARG A 93 -6.25 -8.51 -16.71
C ARG A 93 -6.08 -7.02 -17.03
N PRO A 94 -5.25 -6.64 -18.02
CA PRO A 94 -5.06 -5.24 -18.39
C PRO A 94 -6.37 -4.49 -18.70
N GLU A 95 -7.32 -5.15 -19.36
CA GLU A 95 -8.64 -4.59 -19.67
C GLU A 95 -9.51 -4.34 -18.42
N GLU A 96 -9.17 -4.94 -17.29
CA GLU A 96 -9.84 -4.78 -16.00
C GLU A 96 -9.19 -3.68 -15.13
N LYS A 97 -8.06 -3.10 -15.57
CA LYS A 97 -7.32 -2.08 -14.82
C LYS A 97 -8.18 -0.89 -14.43
N GLU A 98 -8.80 -0.24 -15.40
CA GLU A 98 -9.61 0.96 -15.18
C GLU A 98 -10.91 0.63 -14.45
N SER A 99 -11.61 -0.42 -14.89
CA SER A 99 -12.95 -0.76 -14.39
C SER A 99 -12.96 -1.46 -13.03
N LYS A 100 -11.86 -2.13 -12.64
CA LYS A 100 -11.75 -2.87 -11.39
C LYS A 100 -10.63 -2.36 -10.50
N VAL A 101 -9.37 -2.39 -10.97
CA VAL A 101 -8.20 -2.12 -10.11
C VAL A 101 -8.19 -0.67 -9.63
N LEU A 102 -8.35 0.29 -10.54
CA LEU A 102 -8.41 1.73 -10.20
C LEU A 102 -9.61 2.07 -9.31
N VAL A 103 -10.79 1.52 -9.64
CA VAL A 103 -12.00 1.68 -8.82
C VAL A 103 -11.79 1.11 -7.42
N PHE A 104 -11.16 -0.05 -7.32
CA PHE A 104 -10.83 -0.68 -6.04
C PHE A 104 -9.87 0.18 -5.23
N ALA A 105 -8.77 0.64 -5.84
CA ALA A 105 -7.75 1.45 -5.18
C ALA A 105 -8.35 2.70 -4.51
N ASN A 106 -9.17 3.44 -5.27
CA ASN A 106 -9.89 4.61 -4.78
C ASN A 106 -10.94 4.25 -3.71
N LYS A 107 -11.75 3.21 -3.94
CA LYS A 107 -12.81 2.80 -3.00
C LYS A 107 -12.27 2.30 -1.66
N LYS A 108 -11.11 1.63 -1.68
CA LYS A 108 -10.46 1.05 -0.50
C LYS A 108 -9.42 1.97 0.12
N ASN A 109 -9.20 3.15 -0.45
CA ASN A 109 -8.20 4.12 0.01
C ASN A 109 -6.81 3.47 0.15
N ILE A 110 -6.39 2.72 -0.86
CA ILE A 110 -5.05 2.13 -0.91
C ILE A 110 -4.03 3.27 -0.97
N ARG A 111 -2.98 3.21 -0.16
CA ARG A 111 -1.97 4.29 -0.06
C ARG A 111 -0.66 3.87 -0.69
N ASN A 112 -0.29 2.60 -0.52
CA ASN A 112 0.94 2.02 -1.05
C ASN A 112 0.84 1.70 -2.54
N ASP A 113 1.98 1.51 -3.18
CA ASP A 113 2.05 1.41 -4.64
C ASP A 113 1.31 0.17 -5.18
N ILE A 114 0.63 0.36 -6.30
CA ILE A 114 -0.05 -0.70 -7.03
C ILE A 114 0.59 -0.82 -8.41
N ILE A 115 0.94 -2.03 -8.79
CA ILE A 115 1.43 -2.38 -10.13
C ILE A 115 0.46 -3.39 -10.71
N LEU A 116 0.10 -3.25 -11.99
CA LEU A 116 -0.58 -4.32 -12.73
C LEU A 116 0.47 -5.13 -13.48
N LEU A 117 0.59 -6.42 -13.16
CA LEU A 117 1.51 -7.32 -13.84
C LEU A 117 0.81 -7.95 -15.05
N ASP A 118 1.16 -7.49 -16.25
CA ASP A 118 0.69 -8.00 -17.52
C ASP A 118 1.75 -8.87 -18.18
N ASP A 119 1.84 -10.13 -17.74
CA ASP A 119 2.72 -11.10 -18.38
C ASP A 119 2.04 -12.46 -18.53
N PRO A 120 1.67 -12.87 -19.77
CA PRO A 120 1.01 -14.14 -20.01
C PRO A 120 1.92 -15.35 -19.76
N ARG A 121 3.23 -15.15 -19.59
CA ARG A 121 4.23 -16.21 -19.38
C ARG A 121 4.29 -16.64 -17.91
N SER A 122 3.16 -16.95 -17.28
CA SER A 122 3.11 -17.31 -15.84
C SER A 122 4.05 -18.46 -15.47
N HIS A 123 4.15 -19.48 -16.32
CA HIS A 123 5.10 -20.59 -16.14
C HIS A 123 6.57 -20.17 -16.14
N TYR A 124 6.91 -19.03 -16.76
CA TYR A 124 8.26 -18.48 -16.77
C TYR A 124 8.54 -17.69 -15.49
N TRP A 125 7.62 -16.81 -15.08
CA TRP A 125 7.92 -15.84 -14.03
C TRP A 125 7.58 -16.29 -12.60
N ILE A 126 6.55 -17.12 -12.41
CA ILE A 126 6.21 -17.66 -11.09
C ILE A 126 7.42 -18.31 -10.39
N PRO A 127 8.17 -19.25 -11.02
CA PRO A 127 9.33 -19.85 -10.37
C PRO A 127 10.50 -18.88 -10.15
N LYS A 128 10.54 -17.74 -10.86
CA LYS A 128 11.52 -16.67 -10.65
C LYS A 128 11.19 -15.79 -9.46
N VAL A 129 9.90 -15.60 -9.17
CA VAL A 129 9.45 -14.99 -7.91
C VAL A 129 9.79 -15.94 -6.75
N TYR A 130 9.34 -17.19 -6.84
CA TYR A 130 9.66 -18.24 -5.88
C TYR A 130 9.47 -19.63 -6.49
N GLU A 131 10.50 -20.48 -6.42
CA GLU A 131 10.57 -21.77 -7.11
C GLU A 131 9.36 -22.70 -6.83
N ASN A 132 8.87 -22.69 -5.59
CA ASN A 132 7.77 -23.54 -5.15
C ASN A 132 6.40 -22.85 -5.11
N TRP A 133 6.26 -21.66 -5.71
CA TRP A 133 4.95 -21.01 -5.79
C TRP A 133 4.05 -21.75 -6.78
N SER A 134 2.87 -22.16 -6.33
CA SER A 134 1.89 -22.85 -7.18
C SER A 134 1.22 -21.95 -8.22
N GLY A 135 1.33 -20.63 -8.06
CA GLY A 135 0.54 -19.62 -8.76
C GLY A 135 -0.75 -19.21 -8.04
N ALA A 136 -1.05 -19.79 -6.87
CA ALA A 136 -2.22 -19.40 -6.08
C ALA A 136 -2.05 -18.03 -5.42
N THR A 137 -3.16 -17.32 -5.25
CA THR A 137 -3.27 -16.08 -4.46
C THR A 137 -4.16 -16.32 -3.23
N PRO A 138 -3.92 -15.65 -2.09
CA PRO A 138 -2.90 -14.63 -1.85
C PRO A 138 -1.49 -15.21 -1.81
N ALA A 139 -0.53 -14.42 -2.30
CA ALA A 139 0.88 -14.75 -2.24
C ALA A 139 1.67 -13.50 -1.84
N THR A 140 2.57 -13.64 -0.87
CA THR A 140 3.41 -12.54 -0.41
C THR A 140 4.87 -12.97 -0.37
N LEU A 141 5.73 -12.18 -1.02
CA LEU A 141 7.17 -12.28 -0.89
C LEU A 141 7.66 -11.17 0.05
N ILE A 142 8.38 -11.53 1.10
CA ILE A 142 9.01 -10.60 2.04
C ILE A 142 10.51 -10.83 2.01
N PHE A 143 11.28 -9.78 1.77
CA PHE A 143 12.73 -9.90 1.71
C PHE A 143 13.46 -8.62 2.12
N ASN A 144 14.72 -8.80 2.49
CA ASN A 144 15.74 -7.77 2.63
C ASN A 144 17.06 -8.31 2.06
N ALA A 145 18.20 -7.67 2.36
CA ALA A 145 19.51 -8.11 1.87
C ALA A 145 19.94 -9.51 2.34
N ASP A 146 19.44 -9.97 3.50
CA ASP A 146 19.90 -11.19 4.17
C ASP A 146 18.93 -12.36 4.01
N THR A 147 17.63 -12.07 4.00
CA THR A 147 16.56 -13.06 4.12
C THR A 147 15.50 -12.83 3.05
N ARG A 148 14.97 -13.93 2.52
CA ARG A 148 13.83 -13.95 1.58
C ARG A 148 12.87 -15.06 2.00
N LEU A 149 11.63 -14.72 2.34
CA LEU A 149 10.58 -15.66 2.72
C LEU A 149 9.35 -15.44 1.85
N PHE A 150 8.69 -16.54 1.48
CA PHE A 150 7.51 -16.55 0.63
C PHE A 150 6.34 -17.23 1.35
N TYR A 151 5.15 -16.66 1.22
CA TYR A 151 3.94 -17.12 1.87
C TYR A 151 2.81 -17.22 0.85
N GLU A 152 2.33 -18.43 0.60
CA GLU A 152 1.17 -18.72 -0.26
C GLU A 152 -0.05 -19.02 0.61
N LYS A 153 -0.46 -18.02 1.40
CA LYS A 153 -1.59 -18.12 2.33
C LYS A 153 -2.04 -16.72 2.76
N PRO A 154 -3.29 -16.57 3.23
CA PRO A 154 -3.71 -15.33 3.85
C PRO A 154 -3.02 -15.10 5.20
N PHE A 155 -3.11 -13.87 5.68
CA PHE A 155 -2.61 -13.42 6.97
C PHE A 155 -3.71 -12.88 7.88
N SER A 156 -3.63 -13.20 9.17
CA SER A 156 -4.15 -12.29 10.20
C SER A 156 -3.17 -11.13 10.40
N LYS A 157 -3.64 -10.01 10.95
CA LYS A 157 -2.77 -8.85 11.23
C LYS A 157 -1.61 -9.21 12.18
N GLU A 158 -1.88 -9.98 13.22
CA GLU A 158 -0.88 -10.40 14.22
C GLU A 158 0.15 -11.36 13.62
N GLU A 159 -0.29 -12.24 12.72
CA GLU A 159 0.62 -13.12 11.99
C GLU A 159 1.52 -12.32 11.05
N LEU A 160 0.95 -11.42 10.24
CA LEU A 160 1.73 -10.58 9.34
C LEU A 160 2.76 -9.75 10.10
N GLU A 161 2.39 -9.10 11.21
CA GLU A 161 3.33 -8.33 12.01
C GLU A 161 4.44 -9.21 12.60
N ARG A 162 4.13 -10.44 13.03
CA ARG A 162 5.13 -11.38 13.53
C ARG A 162 6.12 -11.80 12.44
N GLU A 163 5.65 -12.06 11.22
CA GLU A 163 6.51 -12.43 10.10
C GLU A 163 7.39 -11.26 9.65
N LEU A 164 6.86 -10.04 9.60
CA LEU A 164 7.64 -8.83 9.29
C LEU A 164 8.74 -8.56 10.30
N LYS A 165 8.51 -8.83 11.59
CA LYS A 165 9.51 -8.65 12.65
C LYS A 165 10.73 -9.56 12.51
N LYS A 166 10.68 -10.62 11.70
CA LYS A 166 11.86 -11.47 11.41
C LYS A 166 12.92 -10.75 10.57
N PHE A 167 12.56 -9.63 9.93
CA PHE A 167 13.44 -8.86 9.03
C PHE A 167 13.93 -7.54 9.65
N MET A 168 13.51 -7.23 10.88
CA MET A 168 13.79 -5.97 11.60
C MET A 168 14.89 -6.10 12.64
#